data_AF-A0AAN8B5K3-F1
#
_entry.id   AF-A0AAN8B5K3-F1
#
_cell.length_a   1.000
_cell.length_b   1.000
_cell.length_c   1.000
_cell.angle_alpha   90.00
_cell.angle_beta   90.00
_cell.angle_gamma   90.00
#
_symmetry.space_group_name_H-M   'P 1'
#
loop_
_entity.id
_entity.type
_entity.pdbx_description
1 polymer ?
#
loop_
_entity_poly.entity_id
_entity_poly.type
_entity_poly.pdbx_seq_one_letter_code
_entity_poly.pdbx_strand_id
1 'polypeptide(L)'
;MYKNHSNLETIFRIIDTDHSGLISFKEFHQTWELLRSHLKTEISAKAIADLAQSIDFNKDGSIDINEFLEAFRLVDISAHN
;
A
#
# COMPACT_ATOMS: atom_id res chain seq x y z
N MET A 1 -20.90 8.78 -0.13
CA MET A 1 -19.51 9.30 -0.16
C MET A 1 -18.55 8.12 -0.33
N TYR A 2 -18.42 7.55 -1.55
CA TYR A 2 -17.64 6.31 -1.79
C TYR A 2 -16.76 6.37 -3.05
N LYS A 3 -16.59 7.54 -3.69
CA LYS A 3 -15.92 7.62 -4.99
C LYS A 3 -14.45 7.14 -4.99
N ASN A 4 -13.81 7.06 -3.82
CA ASN A 4 -12.42 6.61 -3.71
C ASN A 4 -12.29 5.16 -3.20
N HIS A 5 -13.34 4.59 -2.59
CA HIS A 5 -13.30 3.23 -2.05
C HIS A 5 -13.09 2.19 -3.16
N SER A 6 -13.79 2.34 -4.29
CA SER A 6 -13.66 1.44 -5.44
C SER A 6 -12.28 1.49 -6.09
N ASN A 7 -11.63 2.66 -6.08
CA ASN A 7 -10.29 2.80 -6.66
C ASN A 7 -9.22 2.19 -5.76
N LEU A 8 -9.31 2.42 -4.44
CA LEU A 8 -8.36 1.84 -3.48
C LEU A 8 -8.48 0.32 -3.42
N GLU A 9 -9.70 -0.22 -3.44
CA GLU A 9 -9.93 -1.66 -3.52
C GLU A 9 -9.38 -2.26 -4.83
N THR A 10 -9.51 -1.53 -5.95
CA THR A 10 -8.91 -1.96 -7.22
C THR A 10 -7.38 -1.97 -7.14
N ILE A 11 -6.78 -0.94 -6.54
CA ILE A 11 -5.33 -0.88 -6.33
C ILE A 11 -4.87 -2.02 -5.43
N PHE A 12 -5.59 -2.30 -4.33
CA PHE A 12 -5.31 -3.40 -3.43
C PHE A 12 -5.24 -4.73 -4.20
N ARG A 13 -6.25 -5.02 -5.03
CA ARG A 13 -6.29 -6.24 -5.86
C ARG A 13 -5.21 -6.31 -6.94
N ILE A 14 -4.68 -5.16 -7.38
CA ILE A 14 -3.55 -5.14 -8.33
C ILE A 14 -2.25 -5.54 -7.61
N ILE A 15 -2.12 -5.17 -6.34
CA ILE A 15 -0.94 -5.49 -5.51
C ILE A 15 -1.02 -6.95 -5.02
N ASP A 16 -2.19 -7.41 -4.57
CA ASP A 16 -2.48 -8.79 -4.15
C ASP A 16 -2.50 -9.74 -5.37
N THR A 17 -1.31 -10.12 -5.83
CA THR A 17 -1.12 -10.90 -7.05
C THR A 17 -1.55 -12.35 -6.88
N ASP A 18 -1.42 -12.89 -5.67
CA ASP A 18 -1.82 -14.25 -5.36
C ASP A 18 -3.29 -14.37 -4.95
N HIS A 19 -4.01 -13.24 -4.83
CA HIS A 19 -5.42 -13.15 -4.45
C HIS A 19 -5.70 -13.76 -3.08
N SER A 20 -4.73 -13.65 -2.17
CA SER A 20 -4.86 -14.14 -0.80
C SER A 20 -5.80 -13.28 0.05
N GLY A 21 -6.10 -12.06 -0.41
CA GLY A 21 -6.83 -11.05 0.37
C GLY A 21 -5.92 -10.29 1.35
N LEU A 22 -4.61 -10.53 1.29
CA LEU A 22 -3.57 -9.87 2.07
C LEU A 22 -2.46 -9.42 1.13
N ILE A 23 -1.86 -8.27 1.40
CA ILE A 23 -0.67 -7.84 0.67
C ILE A 23 0.55 -8.26 1.49
N SER A 24 1.31 -9.22 0.97
CA SER A 24 2.61 -9.55 1.57
C SER A 24 3.64 -8.44 1.33
N PHE A 25 4.63 -8.30 2.20
CA PHE A 25 5.74 -7.35 1.97
C PHE A 25 6.48 -7.57 0.65
N LYS A 26 6.50 -8.83 0.19
CA LYS A 26 7.08 -9.18 -1.11
C LYS A 26 6.27 -8.55 -2.26
N GLU A 27 4.95 -8.71 -2.25
CA GLU A 27 4.07 -8.15 -3.27
C GLU A 27 4.06 -6.63 -3.27
N PHE A 28 4.08 -6.03 -2.07
CA PHE A 28 4.21 -4.59 -1.91
C PHE A 28 5.52 -4.08 -2.54
N HIS A 29 6.65 -4.72 -2.22
CA HIS A 29 7.95 -4.36 -2.77
C HIS A 29 8.02 -4.55 -4.29
N GLN A 30 7.48 -5.67 -4.81
CA GLN A 30 7.46 -5.94 -6.24
C GLN A 30 6.62 -4.90 -7.00
N THR A 31 5.45 -4.56 -6.48
CA THR A 31 4.59 -3.53 -7.08
C THR A 31 5.31 -2.18 -7.08
N TRP A 32 6.01 -1.86 -6.00
CA TRP A 32 6.75 -0.62 -5.93
C TRP A 32 7.94 -0.55 -6.90
N GLU A 33 8.69 -1.63 -7.08
CA GLU A 33 9.77 -1.70 -8.07
C GLU A 33 9.24 -1.49 -9.49
N LEU A 34 8.04 -2.01 -9.80
CA LEU A 34 7.36 -1.75 -11.06
C LEU A 34 7.00 -0.27 -11.19
N LEU A 35 6.35 0.33 -10.18
CA LEU A 35 5.95 1.74 -10.20
C LEU A 35 7.16 2.66 -10.29
N ARG A 36 8.26 2.35 -9.60
CA ARG A 36 9.52 3.08 -9.66
C ARG A 36 10.04 3.17 -11.08
N SER A 37 10.03 2.06 -11.82
CA SER A 37 10.46 2.03 -13.23
C SER A 37 9.60 2.92 -14.12
N HIS A 38 8.29 2.97 -13.87
CA HIS A 38 7.33 3.73 -14.68
C HIS A 38 7.27 5.23 -14.32
N LEU A 39 7.36 5.57 -13.03
CA LEU A 39 7.21 6.94 -12.53
C LEU A 39 8.54 7.70 -12.42
N LYS A 40 9.68 7.02 -12.61
CA LYS A 40 11.04 7.58 -12.47
C LYS A 40 11.27 8.27 -11.11
N THR A 41 10.63 7.78 -10.06
CA THR A 41 10.78 8.31 -8.70
C THR A 41 11.87 7.53 -7.97
N GLU A 42 12.84 8.22 -7.37
CA GLU A 42 13.89 7.55 -6.59
C GLU A 42 13.46 7.40 -5.13
N ILE A 43 12.79 6.28 -4.82
CA ILE A 43 12.43 5.92 -3.45
C ILE A 43 13.20 4.65 -3.10
N SER A 44 13.90 4.68 -1.96
CA SER A 44 14.77 3.60 -1.49
C SER A 44 13.96 2.37 -1.08
N ALA A 45 14.47 1.17 -1.37
CA ALA A 45 13.97 -0.11 -0.86
C ALA A 45 13.70 -0.07 0.65
N LYS A 46 14.58 0.61 1.41
CA LYS A 46 14.41 0.79 2.85
C LYS A 46 13.18 1.65 3.17
N ALA A 47 12.97 2.76 2.48
CA ALA A 47 11.81 3.63 2.72
C ALA A 47 10.49 2.91 2.41
N ILE A 48 10.47 2.03 1.41
CA ILE A 48 9.29 1.22 1.05
C ILE A 48 9.01 0.16 2.13
N ALA A 49 10.06 -0.49 2.63
CA ALA A 49 9.93 -1.45 3.71
C ALA A 49 9.48 -0.78 5.02
N ASP A 50 10.06 0.38 5.36
CA ASP A 50 9.64 1.19 6.51
C ASP A 50 8.17 1.64 6.35
N LEU A 51 7.74 1.99 5.13
CA LEU A 51 6.34 2.32 4.83
C LEU A 51 5.41 1.11 5.02
N ALA A 52 5.73 -0.05 4.43
CA ALA A 52 4.92 -1.26 4.58
C ALA A 52 4.76 -1.64 6.06
N GLN A 53 5.85 -1.56 6.83
CA GLN A 53 5.83 -1.84 8.27
C GLN A 53 5.05 -0.79 9.08
N SER A 54 4.94 0.44 8.61
CA SER A 54 4.12 1.47 9.25
C SER A 54 2.62 1.29 9.01
N ILE A 55 2.25 0.58 7.94
CA ILE A 55 0.86 0.29 7.56
C ILE A 55 0.36 -1.00 8.24
N ASP A 56 1.24 -1.98 8.44
CA ASP A 56 1.00 -3.21 9.20
C ASP A 56 0.81 -2.90 10.70
N PHE A 57 -0.39 -2.45 11.07
CA PHE A 57 -0.72 -2.02 12.43
C PHE A 57 -0.75 -3.20 13.40
N ASN A 58 -1.23 -4.35 12.94
CA ASN A 58 -1.37 -5.55 13.76
C ASN A 58 -0.03 -6.33 13.89
N LYS A 59 0.94 -6.08 13.00
CA LYS A 59 2.28 -6.68 12.93
C LYS A 59 2.30 -8.17 12.56
N ASP A 60 1.38 -8.63 11.73
CA ASP A 60 1.36 -10.01 11.22
C ASP A 60 2.35 -10.25 10.06
N GLY A 61 2.95 -9.18 9.53
CA GLY A 61 3.87 -9.24 8.39
C GLY A 61 3.18 -9.17 7.04
N SER A 62 1.89 -8.83 7.03
CA SER A 62 1.06 -8.63 5.85
C SER A 62 0.23 -7.36 6.05
N ILE A 63 -0.34 -6.83 4.97
CA ILE A 63 -1.24 -5.67 5.04
C ILE A 63 -2.62 -6.13 4.59
N ASP A 64 -3.60 -6.04 5.48
CA ASP A 64 -4.99 -6.32 5.13
C ASP A 64 -5.67 -5.09 4.49
N ILE A 65 -6.86 -5.29 3.92
CA ILE A 65 -7.58 -4.20 3.26
C ILE A 65 -7.94 -3.07 4.23
N ASN A 66 -8.20 -3.36 5.52
CA ASN A 66 -8.53 -2.33 6.49
C ASN A 66 -7.31 -1.48 6.83
N GLU A 67 -6.16 -2.10 7.09
CA GLU A 67 -4.87 -1.44 7.27
C GLU A 67 -4.52 -0.55 6.08
N PHE A 68 -4.69 -1.06 4.86
CA PHE A 68 -4.48 -0.31 3.63
C PHE A 68 -5.38 0.93 3.57
N LEU A 69 -6.70 0.77 3.74
CA LEU A 69 -7.64 1.91 3.66
C LEU A 69 -7.39 2.95 4.76
N GLU A 70 -7.07 2.52 5.98
CA GLU A 70 -6.76 3.40 7.10
C GLU A 70 -5.50 4.22 6.84
N ALA A 71 -4.44 3.60 6.30
CA ALA A 71 -3.23 4.31 5.92
C ALA A 71 -3.48 5.43 4.89
N PHE A 72 -4.30 5.17 3.86
CA PHE A 72 -4.65 6.20 2.88
C PHE A 72 -5.54 7.30 3.47
N ARG A 73 -6.43 6.97 4.41
CA ARG A 73 -7.22 7.97 5.13
C ARG A 73 -6.35 8.90 5.96
N LEU A 74 -5.34 8.36 6.66
CA LEU A 74 -4.40 9.15 7.45
C LEU A 74 -3.53 10.08 6.58
N VAL A 75 -3.12 9.62 5.40
CA VAL A 75 -2.39 10.45 4.43
C VAL A 75 -3.25 11.61 3.91
N ASP A 76 -4.53 11.37 3.61
CA ASP A 76 -5.45 12.43 3.16
C ASP A 76 -5.66 13.52 4.24
N ILE A 77 -5.76 13.11 5.51
CA ILE A 77 -5.93 14.04 6.64
C ILE A 77 -4.66 14.86 6.89
N SER A 78 -3.49 14.24 6.76
CA SER A 78 -2.20 14.92 7.00
C SER A 78 -1.78 15.86 5.87
N ALA A 79 -2.30 15.68 4.64
CA ALA A 79 -2.05 16.58 3.51
C ALA A 79 -2.87 17.90 3.55
N HIS A 80 -3.87 18.00 4.42
CA HIS A 80 -4.78 19.16 4.52
C HIS A 80 -4.55 20.02 5.79
N ASN A 81 -3.38 19.93 6.43
CA ASN A 81 -3.04 20.71 7.62
C ASN A 81 -1.77 21.55 7.46
#